data_AF-A0A0A7ENQ7-F1
#
_entry.id   AF-A0A0A7ENQ7-F1
#
_cell.length_a   1.000
_cell.length_b   1.000
_cell.length_c   1.000
_cell.angle_alpha   90.00
_cell.angle_beta   90.00
_cell.angle_gamma   90.00
#
_symmetry.space_group_name_H-M   'P 1'
#
loop_
_entity.id
_entity.type
_entity.pdbx_description
1 polymer ?
#
loop_
_entity_poly.entity_id
_entity_poly.type
_entity_poly.pdbx_seq_one_letter_code
_entity_poly.pdbx_strand_id
1 'polypeptide(L)' 'NKMNLEIYILLACFVNSFQKVSINVKDGQYKGDPVVTIGDGRIRGRYDKTANLNKPYIAFQGIPFAKPPVGNLRFSYGFP' A
#
# COMPACT_ATOMS: atom_id res chain seq x y z
N ASN A 1 20.74 -7.06 25.02
CA ASN A 1 20.32 -8.46 24.94
C ASN A 1 19.48 -8.70 23.69
N LYS A 2 19.98 -9.51 22.75
CA LYS A 2 19.37 -9.80 21.43
C LYS A 2 17.89 -10.21 21.49
N MET A 3 17.48 -10.93 22.55
CA MET A 3 16.08 -11.33 22.77
C MET A 3 15.10 -10.16 22.96
N ASN A 4 15.55 -9.01 23.49
CA ASN A 4 14.66 -7.85 23.69
C ASN A 4 14.37 -7.13 22.36
N LEU A 5 15.35 -7.11 21.44
CA LEU A 5 15.21 -6.46 20.14
C LEU A 5 14.27 -7.25 19.20
N GLU A 6 14.37 -8.57 19.15
CA GLU A 6 13.49 -9.43 18.35
C GLU A 6 12.02 -9.28 18.81
N ILE A 7 11.78 -9.31 20.12
CA ILE A 7 10.46 -9.09 20.71
C ILE A 7 9.92 -7.70 20.33
N TYR A 8 10.76 -6.67 20.41
CA TYR A 8 10.37 -5.30 20.03
C TYR A 8 10.00 -5.19 18.55
N ILE A 9 10.76 -5.82 17.64
CA ILE A 9 10.46 -5.85 16.20
C ILE A 9 9.13 -6.54 15.93
N LEU A 10 8.88 -7.69 16.57
CA LEU A 10 7.62 -8.42 16.42
C LEU A 10 6.42 -7.59 16.93
N LEU A 11 6.56 -6.95 18.10
CA LEU A 11 5.53 -6.07 18.65
C LEU A 11 5.28 -4.86 17.74
N ALA A 12 6.34 -4.23 17.22
CA ALA A 12 6.21 -3.13 16.28
C ALA A 12 5.49 -3.56 14.99
N CYS A 13 5.85 -4.69 14.39
CA CYS A 13 5.16 -5.23 13.21
C CYS A 13 3.68 -5.53 13.49
N PHE A 14 3.37 -6.07 14.67
CA PHE A 14 2.00 -6.32 15.10
C PHE A 14 1.21 -5.01 15.20
N VAL A 15 1.70 -4.01 15.95
CA VAL A 15 1.06 -2.69 16.09
C VAL A 15 0.89 -2.00 14.72
N ASN A 16 1.89 -2.06 13.83
CA ASN A 16 1.81 -1.48 12.49
C ASN A 16 0.82 -2.22 11.56
N SER A 17 0.55 -3.50 11.80
CA SER A 17 -0.45 -4.27 11.05
C SER A 17 -1.88 -3.79 11.33
N PHE A 18 -2.14 -3.26 12.54
CA PHE A 18 -3.45 -2.69 12.91
C PHE A 18 -3.61 -1.21 12.56
N GLN A 19 -2.53 -0.47 12.24
CA GLN A 19 -2.60 0.94 11.83
C GLN A 19 -3.30 1.15 10.46
N LYS A 20 -3.75 0.08 9.78
CA LYS A 20 -4.61 0.18 8.57
C LYS A 20 -6.06 0.57 8.91
N VAL A 21 -6.26 1.47 9.87
CA VAL A 21 -7.58 2.05 10.12
C VAL A 21 -7.87 3.02 8.99
N SER A 22 -8.76 2.58 8.10
CA SER A 22 -9.41 3.46 7.11
C SER A 22 -10.11 4.58 7.86
N ILE A 23 -9.55 5.76 7.75
CA ILE A 23 -10.11 6.97 8.32
C ILE A 23 -11.42 7.30 7.60
N ASN A 24 -12.46 7.54 8.38
CA ASN A 24 -13.65 8.27 7.95
C ASN A 24 -13.20 9.66 7.49
N VAL A 25 -12.97 9.80 6.18
CA VAL A 25 -12.86 11.11 5.52
C VAL A 25 -14.24 11.74 5.69
N LYS A 26 -14.35 12.84 6.45
CA LYS A 26 -15.63 13.52 6.66
C LYS A 26 -16.26 13.80 5.29
N ASP A 27 -17.43 13.18 5.09
CA ASP A 27 -18.10 13.06 3.81
C ASP A 27 -18.48 14.42 3.23
N GLY A 28 -17.79 14.74 2.15
CA GLY A 28 -18.19 15.77 1.21
C GLY A 28 -17.58 15.40 -0.13
N GLN A 29 -18.28 14.55 -0.90
CA GLN A 29 -18.16 14.39 -2.36
C GLN A 29 -17.31 13.25 -2.97
N TYR A 30 -17.08 12.10 -2.30
CA TYR A 30 -16.57 10.92 -3.02
C TYR A 30 -17.36 9.65 -2.70
N LYS A 31 -18.22 9.22 -3.63
CA LYS A 31 -18.91 7.92 -3.56
C LYS A 31 -17.91 6.78 -3.83
N GLY A 32 -17.19 6.37 -2.79
CA GLY A 32 -16.32 5.19 -2.81
C GLY A 32 -14.84 5.48 -3.13
N ASP A 33 -14.05 4.40 -3.18
CA ASP A 33 -12.62 4.46 -3.45
C ASP A 33 -12.30 5.04 -4.85
N PRO A 34 -11.20 5.80 -5.00
CA PRO A 34 -10.84 6.41 -6.28
C PRO A 34 -10.45 5.35 -7.31
N VAL A 35 -11.01 5.47 -8.52
CA VAL A 35 -10.68 4.59 -9.65
C VAL A 35 -10.10 5.41 -10.80
N VAL A 36 -8.92 5.02 -11.28
CA VAL A 36 -8.23 5.65 -12.42
C VAL A 36 -8.02 4.64 -13.54
N THR A 37 -7.92 5.11 -14.79
CA THR A 37 -7.61 4.27 -15.95
C THR A 37 -6.21 4.60 -16.44
N ILE A 38 -5.38 3.57 -16.61
CA ILE A 38 -4.04 3.64 -17.20
C ILE A 38 -4.00 2.77 -18.47
N GLY A 39 -2.85 2.70 -19.15
CA GLY A 39 -2.68 1.84 -20.33
C GLY A 39 -3.03 0.37 -20.08
N ASP A 40 -2.74 -0.14 -18.88
CA ASP A 40 -2.95 -1.55 -18.52
C ASP A 40 -4.35 -1.84 -17.91
N GLY A 41 -5.21 -0.83 -17.81
CA GLY A 41 -6.58 -0.98 -17.31
C GLY A 41 -6.93 -0.08 -16.11
N ARG A 42 -7.87 -0.53 -15.29
CA ARG A 42 -8.44 0.27 -14.18
C ARG A 42 -7.81 -0.09 -12.84
N ILE A 43 -7.39 0.93 -12.09
CA ILE A 43 -6.79 0.79 -10.75
C ILE A 43 -7.69 1.41 -9.71
N ARG A 44 -7.94 0.70 -8.61
CA ARG A 44 -8.61 1.22 -7.42
C ARG A 44 -7.57 1.61 -6.37
N GLY A 45 -7.62 2.85 -5.91
CA GLY A 45 -6.80 3.36 -4.80
C GLY A 45 -7.58 3.42 -3.50
N ARG A 46 -7.07 4.18 -2.53
CA ARG A 46 -7.79 4.58 -1.30
C ARG A 46 -7.48 6.02 -0.94
N TYR A 47 -8.39 6.67 -0.24
CA TYR A 47 -8.12 7.93 0.45
C TYR A 47 -7.46 7.65 1.80
N ASP A 48 -6.42 8.40 2.13
CA ASP A 48 -5.63 8.18 3.34
C ASP A 48 -5.06 9.53 3.86
N LYS A 49 -4.45 9.54 5.05
CA LYS A 49 -3.86 10.73 5.67
C LYS A 49 -2.54 10.39 6.37
N THR A 50 -1.63 11.35 6.41
CA THR A 50 -0.37 11.18 7.13
C THR A 50 -0.62 11.09 8.64
N ALA A 51 0.06 10.16 9.33
CA ALA A 51 -0.18 9.88 10.75
C ALA A 51 0.01 11.10 11.66
N ASN A 52 1.03 11.93 11.40
CA ASN A 52 1.38 13.05 12.28
C ASN A 52 0.67 14.36 11.92
N LEU A 53 0.42 14.61 10.63
CA LEU A 53 -0.06 15.91 10.14
C LEU A 53 -1.49 15.84 9.59
N ASN A 54 -2.11 14.66 9.58
CA ASN A 54 -3.43 14.41 9.00
C ASN A 54 -3.58 14.93 7.56
N LYS A 55 -2.48 15.02 6.80
CA LYS A 55 -2.49 15.53 5.43
C LYS A 55 -3.12 14.50 4.50
N PRO A 56 -4.19 14.82 3.77
CA PRO A 56 -4.87 13.88 2.90
C PRO A 56 -4.03 13.54 1.67
N TYR A 57 -4.11 12.29 1.22
CA TYR A 57 -3.51 11.81 -0.02
C TYR A 57 -4.33 10.65 -0.60
N ILE A 58 -4.07 10.32 -1.87
CA ILE A 58 -4.62 9.14 -2.52
C ILE A 58 -3.50 8.12 -2.71
N ALA A 59 -3.71 6.90 -2.23
CA ALA A 59 -2.73 5.83 -2.33
C ALA A 59 -3.15 4.81 -3.41
N PHE A 60 -2.29 4.62 -4.41
CA PHE A 60 -2.33 3.47 -5.32
C PHE A 60 -1.08 2.63 -5.08
N GLN A 61 -1.25 1.36 -4.68
CA GLN A 61 -0.15 0.50 -4.25
C GLN A 61 -0.26 -0.87 -4.93
N GLY A 62 0.88 -1.53 -5.16
CA GLY A 62 0.93 -2.87 -5.76
C GLY A 62 0.54 -2.90 -7.24
N ILE A 63 0.70 -1.79 -7.96
CA ILE A 63 0.41 -1.71 -9.40
C ILE A 63 1.50 -2.51 -10.14
N PRO A 64 1.15 -3.56 -10.89
CA PRO A 64 2.12 -4.31 -11.67
C PRO A 64 2.61 -3.46 -12.84
N PHE A 65 3.93 -3.37 -13.02
CA PHE A 65 4.58 -2.66 -14.13
C PHE A 65 5.35 -3.59 -15.07
N ALA A 66 5.41 -4.87 -14.72
CA ALA A 66 6.12 -5.92 -15.44
C ALA A 66 5.55 -7.27 -15.04
N LYS A 67 5.86 -8.31 -15.82
CA LYS A 67 5.53 -9.69 -15.47
C LYS A 67 6.31 -10.12 -14.20
N PRO A 68 5.69 -10.91 -13.29
CA PRO A 68 6.41 -11.42 -12.12
C PRO A 68 7.67 -12.20 -12.52
N PRO A 69 8.86 -11.90 -11.95
CA PRO A 69 10.14 -12.50 -12.34
C PRO A 69 10.34 -13.89 -11.71
N VAL A 70 9.38 -14.79 -11.94
CA VAL A 70 9.33 -16.15 -11.38
C VAL A 70 9.64 -17.19 -12.46
N GLY A 71 10.09 -18.39 -12.04
CA GLY A 71 10.43 -19.48 -12.96
C GLY A 71 11.54 -19.08 -13.95
N ASN A 72 11.31 -19.30 -15.25
CA ASN A 72 12.26 -18.97 -16.31
C ASN A 72 12.49 -17.46 -16.51
N LEU A 73 11.61 -16.60 -15.95
CA LEU A 73 11.81 -15.14 -15.93
C LEU A 73 12.78 -14.72 -14.81
N ARG A 74 13.13 -15.63 -13.90
CA ARG A 74 14.16 -15.34 -12.90
C ARG A 74 15.49 -15.12 -13.63
N PHE A 75 16.12 -13.99 -13.37
CA PHE A 75 17.37 -13.58 -14.03
C PHE A 75 17.25 -13.27 -15.54
N SER A 76 16.03 -13.12 -16.08
CA SER A 76 15.84 -12.59 -17.44
C SER A 76 15.77 -11.06 -17.44
N TYR A 77 15.94 -10.42 -18.61
CA TYR A 77 15.66 -8.99 -18.76
C TYR A 77 14.17 -8.71 -18.47
N GLY A 78 13.89 -7.63 -17.75
CA GLY A 78 12.51 -7.24 -17.42
C GLY A 78 11.79 -6.72 -18.65
N PHE A 79 10.75 -7.43 -19.09
CA PHE A 79 9.79 -6.89 -20.06
C PHE A 79 8.66 -6.18 -19.31
N PRO A 80 8.32 -4.93 -19.69
CA PRO A 80 7.01 -4.38 -19.37
C PRO A 80 5.91 -5.26 -19.98
#